data_AF-A0AA86UHS1-F1
#
_entry.id   AF-A0AA86UHS1-F1
#
_cell.length_a   1.000
_cell.length_b   1.000
_cell.length_c   1.000
_cell.angle_alpha   90.00
_cell.angle_beta   90.00
_cell.angle_gamma   90.00
#
_symmetry.space_group_name_H-M   'P 1'
#
loop_
_entity.id
_entity.type
_entity.pdbx_description
1 polymer ?
#
loop_
_entity_poly.entity_id
_entity_poly.type
_entity_poly.pdbx_seq_one_letter_code
_entity_poly.pdbx_strand_id
1 'polypeptide(L)'
;MFFPTKPVLMVMGNHDKISGQFQQVNQREYNYYQQVRNIGIFFVYVQSGLDANAFQFLEDNAVLGYGADHIFIVVHHPVYSTGGDGSIESISKKMEQFIDSHPQLKFRAQFSGHDHVFAAFKRGQGYYFVNGAGGGGRDTMRDPTTYAGQRVWPADELHGPLTYLDEYCYGYEYHQDSWLKFTRTEVNFEASKIVYNIRDLDTGNILVSYDQPF
;
A
#
# COMPACT_ATOMS: atom_id res chain seq x y z
N MET A 1 5.22 -11.09 17.21
CA MET A 1 4.98 -10.18 18.34
C MET A 1 3.47 -9.95 18.43
N PHE A 2 2.81 -10.38 19.51
CA PHE A 2 1.39 -10.06 19.73
C PHE A 2 1.27 -8.78 20.55
N PHE A 3 0.38 -7.87 20.16
CA PHE A 3 0.11 -6.63 20.88
C PHE A 3 -1.21 -6.78 21.67
N PRO A 4 -1.19 -7.17 22.97
CA PRO A 4 -2.40 -7.56 23.70
C PRO A 4 -3.41 -6.42 23.94
N THR A 5 -3.07 -5.18 23.57
CA THR A 5 -3.90 -3.98 23.78
C THR A 5 -4.25 -3.23 22.49
N LYS A 6 -3.89 -3.75 21.30
CA LYS A 6 -4.16 -3.11 20.01
C LYS A 6 -4.79 -4.11 19.03
N PRO A 7 -5.83 -3.74 18.28
CA PRO A 7 -6.36 -4.60 17.23
C PRO A 7 -5.30 -4.77 16.13
N VAL A 8 -5.14 -6.02 15.68
CA VAL A 8 -4.42 -6.33 14.43
C VAL A 8 -5.50 -6.49 13.35
N LEU A 9 -5.38 -5.72 12.28
CA LEU A 9 -6.22 -5.84 11.09
C LEU A 9 -5.34 -6.36 9.96
N MET A 10 -5.87 -7.28 9.17
CA MET A 10 -5.10 -8.02 8.17
C MET A 10 -5.73 -7.88 6.78
N VAL A 11 -4.87 -7.87 5.77
CA VAL A 11 -5.22 -8.04 4.36
C VAL A 11 -4.58 -9.33 3.87
N MET A 12 -5.25 -10.04 2.97
CA MET A 12 -4.71 -11.24 2.33
C MET A 12 -3.65 -10.88 1.29
N GLY A 13 -2.51 -11.58 1.30
CA GLY A 13 -1.47 -11.47 0.27
C GLY A 13 -1.26 -12.75 -0.54
N ASN A 14 -0.40 -12.68 -1.57
CA ASN A 14 -0.14 -13.81 -2.48
C ASN A 14 0.54 -15.03 -1.81
N HIS A 15 1.03 -14.87 -0.58
CA HIS A 15 1.62 -15.94 0.25
C HIS A 15 0.63 -16.56 1.23
N ASP A 16 -0.53 -15.94 1.47
CA ASP A 16 -1.53 -16.45 2.40
C ASP A 16 -2.34 -17.60 1.78
N LYS A 17 -2.48 -18.69 2.53
CA LYS A 17 -3.29 -19.83 2.11
C LYS A 17 -4.67 -19.77 2.76
N ILE A 18 -5.69 -19.51 1.95
CA ILE A 18 -7.09 -19.69 2.32
C ILE A 18 -7.26 -21.10 2.90
N SER A 19 -7.51 -21.15 4.20
CA SER A 19 -7.52 -22.36 5.02
C SER A 19 -8.33 -22.11 6.29
N GLY A 20 -8.87 -23.17 6.89
CA GLY A 20 -9.63 -23.04 8.14
C GLY A 20 -8.82 -22.41 9.29
N GLN A 21 -7.49 -22.61 9.30
CA GLN A 21 -6.60 -21.98 10.28
C GLN A 21 -6.49 -20.46 10.08
N PHE A 22 -6.36 -19.97 8.83
CA PHE A 22 -6.39 -18.54 8.56
C PHE A 22 -7.74 -17.92 8.96
N GLN A 23 -8.85 -18.57 8.60
CA GLN A 23 -10.20 -18.09 8.93
C GLN A 23 -10.44 -18.01 10.45
N GLN A 24 -9.92 -18.96 11.23
CA GLN A 24 -9.97 -18.94 12.70
C GLN A 24 -9.24 -17.74 13.33
N VAL A 25 -8.21 -17.20 12.65
CA VAL A 25 -7.41 -16.06 13.13
C VAL A 25 -7.92 -14.73 12.59
N ASN A 26 -8.33 -14.66 11.32
CA ASN A 26 -8.85 -13.42 10.69
C ASN A 26 -10.29 -13.09 11.11
N GLN A 27 -11.15 -14.11 11.24
CA GLN A 27 -12.57 -13.99 11.63
C GLN A 27 -13.37 -12.96 10.82
N ARG A 28 -12.95 -12.74 9.57
CA ARG A 28 -13.47 -11.76 8.60
C ARG A 28 -13.36 -12.33 7.19
N GLU A 29 -14.21 -11.80 6.31
CA GLU A 29 -14.09 -11.94 4.86
C GLU A 29 -12.76 -11.38 4.32
N TYR A 30 -12.39 -11.74 3.09
CA TYR A 30 -11.15 -11.25 2.46
C TYR A 30 -11.24 -9.78 2.03
N ASN A 31 -12.46 -9.31 1.78
CA ASN A 31 -12.80 -7.92 1.50
C ASN A 31 -13.70 -7.41 2.63
N TYR A 32 -13.32 -6.34 3.33
CA TYR A 32 -14.15 -5.76 4.39
C TYR A 32 -13.87 -4.27 4.64
N TYR A 33 -14.90 -3.55 5.08
CA TYR A 33 -14.76 -2.20 5.62
C TYR A 33 -14.63 -2.25 7.15
N GLN A 34 -13.77 -1.40 7.72
CA GLN A 34 -13.68 -1.17 9.16
C GLN A 34 -13.56 0.32 9.43
N GLN A 35 -14.53 0.87 10.15
CA GLN A 35 -14.43 2.23 10.69
C GLN A 35 -13.89 2.21 12.12
N VAL A 36 -13.03 3.17 12.46
CA VAL A 36 -12.53 3.44 13.81
C VAL A 36 -12.62 4.96 14.04
N ARG A 37 -13.58 5.39 14.85
CA ARG A 37 -13.95 6.81 15.01
C ARG A 37 -14.32 7.44 13.65
N ASN A 38 -13.57 8.45 13.19
CA ASN A 38 -13.75 9.12 11.90
C ASN A 38 -12.78 8.62 10.80
N ILE A 39 -12.04 7.53 11.05
CA ILE A 39 -11.17 6.88 10.08
C ILE A 39 -11.91 5.65 9.52
N GLY A 40 -12.17 5.64 8.21
CA GLY A 40 -12.69 4.48 7.49
C GLY A 40 -11.56 3.76 6.74
N ILE A 41 -11.55 2.43 6.78
CA ILE A 41 -10.52 1.62 6.13
C ILE A 41 -11.17 0.50 5.32
N PHE A 42 -10.92 0.46 4.02
CA PHE A 42 -11.26 -0.68 3.17
C PHE A 42 -10.07 -1.63 3.09
N PHE A 43 -10.24 -2.87 3.53
CA PHE A 43 -9.28 -3.96 3.33
C PHE A 43 -9.75 -4.78 2.14
N VAL A 44 -8.91 -4.94 1.12
CA VAL A 44 -9.33 -5.50 -0.17
C VAL A 44 -8.28 -6.49 -0.70
N TYR A 45 -8.71 -7.72 -0.95
CA TYR A 45 -7.89 -8.78 -1.51
C TYR A 45 -7.74 -8.63 -3.03
N VAL A 46 -6.76 -7.81 -3.41
CA VAL A 46 -6.36 -7.62 -4.81
C VAL A 46 -5.21 -8.57 -5.15
N GLN A 47 -5.47 -9.51 -6.07
CA GLN A 47 -4.48 -10.41 -6.67
C GLN A 47 -4.80 -10.58 -8.16
N SER A 48 -3.79 -10.80 -9.01
CA SER A 48 -3.96 -11.09 -10.44
C SER A 48 -4.97 -12.22 -10.67
N GLY A 49 -6.06 -11.92 -11.39
CA GLY A 49 -7.14 -12.87 -11.71
C GLY A 49 -8.27 -12.96 -10.67
N LEU A 50 -8.17 -12.26 -9.53
CA LEU A 50 -9.22 -12.17 -8.50
C LEU A 50 -9.72 -10.73 -8.29
N ASP A 51 -9.21 -9.78 -9.07
CA ASP A 51 -9.44 -8.34 -8.96
C ASP A 51 -10.91 -7.92 -9.20
N ALA A 52 -11.67 -8.67 -10.00
CA ALA A 52 -13.08 -8.36 -10.25
C ALA A 52 -13.91 -8.29 -8.96
N ASN A 53 -13.71 -9.23 -8.02
CA ASN A 53 -14.43 -9.27 -6.75
C ASN A 53 -13.97 -8.17 -5.79
N ALA A 54 -12.72 -7.71 -5.92
CA ALA A 54 -12.15 -6.62 -5.13
C ALA A 54 -12.76 -5.27 -5.53
N PHE A 55 -12.82 -4.98 -6.84
CA PHE A 55 -13.41 -3.73 -7.34
C PHE A 55 -14.93 -3.70 -7.20
N GLN A 56 -15.63 -4.81 -7.44
CA GLN A 56 -17.08 -4.90 -7.19
C GLN A 56 -17.42 -4.61 -5.71
N PHE A 57 -16.65 -5.18 -4.77
CA PHE A 57 -16.80 -4.87 -3.35
C PHE A 57 -16.61 -3.38 -3.05
N LEU A 58 -15.59 -2.75 -3.63
CA LEU A 58 -15.30 -1.33 -3.42
C LEU A 58 -16.46 -0.43 -3.91
N GLU A 59 -16.94 -0.66 -5.14
CA GLU A 59 -18.09 0.04 -5.72
C GLU A 59 -19.36 -0.12 -4.86
N ASP A 60 -19.73 -1.37 -4.53
CA ASP A 60 -20.93 -1.70 -3.74
C ASP A 60 -20.90 -1.10 -2.31
N ASN A 61 -19.70 -0.87 -1.77
CA ASN A 61 -19.51 -0.45 -0.37
C ASN A 61 -18.94 0.97 -0.22
N ALA A 62 -18.71 1.72 -1.30
CA ALA A 62 -18.15 3.08 -1.25
C ALA A 62 -18.94 4.00 -0.31
N VAL A 63 -20.27 3.85 -0.29
CA VAL A 63 -21.19 4.60 0.60
C VAL A 63 -20.88 4.44 2.09
N LEU A 64 -20.24 3.34 2.52
CA LEU A 64 -19.82 3.15 3.92
C LEU A 64 -18.73 4.15 4.33
N GLY A 65 -17.90 4.59 3.37
CA GLY A 65 -16.80 5.52 3.60
C GLY A 65 -17.21 7.00 3.60
N TYR A 66 -18.37 7.35 3.05
CA TYR A 66 -18.78 8.77 2.92
C TYR A 66 -19.00 9.48 4.27
N GLY A 67 -19.18 8.72 5.35
CA GLY A 67 -19.31 9.25 6.72
C GLY A 67 -17.98 9.45 7.49
N ALA A 68 -16.84 9.10 6.90
CA ALA A 68 -15.51 9.28 7.52
C ALA A 68 -14.87 10.63 7.16
N ASP A 69 -13.86 11.06 7.91
CA ASP A 69 -13.00 12.22 7.59
C ASP A 69 -11.72 11.84 6.83
N HIS A 70 -11.33 10.58 6.98
CA HIS A 70 -10.12 10.01 6.42
C HIS A 70 -10.43 8.61 5.93
N ILE A 71 -10.30 8.39 4.61
CA ILE A 71 -10.42 7.07 4.00
C ILE A 71 -9.03 6.54 3.66
N PHE A 72 -8.77 5.34 4.15
CA PHE A 72 -7.63 4.52 3.76
C PHE A 72 -8.09 3.28 2.99
N ILE A 73 -7.24 2.83 2.08
CA ILE A 73 -7.40 1.55 1.38
C ILE A 73 -6.17 0.69 1.69
N VAL A 74 -6.37 -0.58 2.01
CA VAL A 74 -5.30 -1.54 2.33
C VAL A 74 -5.45 -2.73 1.39
N VAL A 75 -4.43 -2.94 0.55
CA VAL A 75 -4.34 -4.01 -0.45
C VAL A 75 -3.04 -4.77 -0.25
N HIS A 76 -2.84 -5.88 -0.98
CA HIS A 76 -1.52 -6.52 -1.07
C HIS A 76 -0.74 -6.05 -2.31
N HIS A 77 -1.28 -6.27 -3.52
CA HIS A 77 -0.64 -5.75 -4.74
C HIS A 77 -0.69 -4.22 -4.79
N PRO A 78 0.43 -3.55 -5.12
CA PRO A 78 0.49 -2.09 -5.21
C PRO A 78 -0.18 -1.53 -6.48
N VAL A 79 -0.62 -0.28 -6.39
CA VAL A 79 -1.13 0.52 -7.53
C VAL A 79 0.01 1.21 -8.27
N TYR A 80 1.03 1.66 -7.55
CA TYR A 80 2.30 2.13 -8.11
C TYR A 80 3.42 1.46 -7.33
N SER A 81 4.45 0.98 -8.01
CA SER A 81 5.60 0.36 -7.36
C SER A 81 6.88 0.58 -8.15
N THR A 82 7.98 0.74 -7.42
CA THR A 82 9.34 0.72 -7.96
C THR A 82 10.05 -0.61 -7.73
N GLY A 83 9.38 -1.59 -7.11
CA GLY A 83 9.89 -2.92 -6.83
C GLY A 83 10.00 -3.84 -8.06
N GLY A 84 10.30 -5.11 -7.81
CA GLY A 84 10.68 -6.08 -8.84
C GLY A 84 9.49 -6.78 -9.48
N ASP A 85 8.41 -7.02 -8.71
CA ASP A 85 7.17 -7.60 -9.22
C ASP A 85 6.29 -6.52 -9.89
N GLY A 86 6.35 -5.27 -9.39
CA GLY A 86 5.87 -4.08 -10.08
C GLY A 86 4.38 -3.76 -9.92
N SER A 87 3.96 -2.64 -10.50
CA SER A 87 2.55 -2.26 -10.58
C SER A 87 1.85 -2.93 -11.75
N ILE A 88 0.68 -3.54 -11.52
CA ILE A 88 -0.15 -4.11 -12.59
C ILE A 88 -1.06 -3.00 -13.14
N GLU A 89 -0.74 -2.45 -14.31
CA GLU A 89 -1.41 -1.27 -14.89
C GLU A 89 -2.95 -1.38 -14.91
N SER A 90 -3.51 -2.55 -15.23
CA SER A 90 -4.96 -2.77 -15.30
C SER A 90 -5.65 -2.73 -13.93
N ILE A 91 -4.96 -3.07 -12.85
CA ILE A 91 -5.43 -2.94 -11.47
C ILE A 91 -5.28 -1.47 -11.03
N SER A 92 -4.17 -0.85 -11.41
CA SER A 92 -3.83 0.54 -11.10
C SER A 92 -4.89 1.50 -11.65
N LYS A 93 -5.22 1.37 -12.94
CA LYS A 93 -6.27 2.14 -13.62
C LYS A 93 -7.66 1.96 -13.01
N LYS A 94 -8.00 0.75 -12.55
CA LYS A 94 -9.28 0.50 -11.86
C LYS A 94 -9.35 1.20 -10.50
N MET A 95 -8.25 1.21 -9.72
CA MET A 95 -8.21 1.92 -8.44
C MET A 95 -8.22 3.44 -8.64
N GLU A 96 -7.51 3.97 -9.64
CA GLU A 96 -7.63 5.38 -10.03
C GLU A 96 -9.07 5.74 -10.40
N GLN A 97 -9.70 4.95 -11.28
CA GLN A 97 -11.08 5.16 -11.69
C GLN A 97 -12.05 5.14 -10.50
N PHE A 98 -11.90 4.19 -9.56
CA PHE A 98 -12.69 4.13 -8.34
C PHE A 98 -12.52 5.41 -7.50
N ILE A 99 -11.29 5.80 -7.18
CA ILE A 99 -11.00 6.98 -6.35
C ILE A 99 -11.53 8.27 -7.01
N ASP A 100 -11.36 8.42 -8.32
CA ASP A 100 -11.82 9.59 -9.08
C ASP A 100 -13.35 9.63 -9.24
N SER A 101 -14.02 8.48 -9.26
CA SER A 101 -15.49 8.36 -9.39
C SER A 101 -16.23 8.57 -8.07
N HIS A 102 -15.54 8.46 -6.94
CA HIS A 102 -16.09 8.61 -5.59
C HIS A 102 -15.46 9.79 -4.81
N PRO A 103 -15.56 11.05 -5.29
CA PRO A 103 -14.95 12.23 -4.63
C PRO A 103 -15.54 12.56 -3.24
N GLN A 104 -16.60 11.88 -2.82
CA GLN A 104 -17.14 11.92 -1.45
C GLN A 104 -16.28 11.09 -0.47
N LEU A 105 -15.49 10.12 -0.96
CA LEU A 105 -14.44 9.50 -0.17
C LEU A 105 -13.33 10.53 0.03
N LYS A 106 -13.14 10.95 1.29
CA LYS A 106 -11.99 11.78 1.69
C LYS A 106 -10.72 10.91 1.75
N PHE A 107 -10.33 10.34 0.61
CA PHE A 107 -9.20 9.44 0.44
C PHE A 107 -7.90 10.13 0.85
N ARG A 108 -7.11 9.46 1.69
CA ARG A 108 -5.87 9.99 2.27
C ARG A 108 -4.66 9.19 1.83
N ALA A 109 -4.70 7.87 2.00
CA ALA A 109 -3.64 6.99 1.54
C ALA A 109 -4.12 5.58 1.17
N GLN A 110 -3.45 4.96 0.20
CA GLN A 110 -3.43 3.51 0.05
C GLN A 110 -2.15 2.95 0.70
N PHE A 111 -2.28 1.82 1.38
CA PHE A 111 -1.16 1.00 1.84
C PHE A 111 -1.16 -0.34 1.09
N SER A 112 0.02 -0.80 0.70
CA SER A 112 0.22 -2.03 -0.09
C SER A 112 1.47 -2.78 0.36
N GLY A 113 1.63 -4.04 -0.05
CA GLY A 113 2.72 -4.93 0.34
C GLY A 113 3.49 -5.42 -0.89
N HIS A 114 3.51 -6.74 -1.07
CA HIS A 114 4.06 -7.50 -2.20
C HIS A 114 5.55 -7.31 -2.55
N ASP A 115 5.94 -6.11 -2.95
CA ASP A 115 7.14 -5.81 -3.75
C ASP A 115 8.46 -5.76 -2.96
N HIS A 116 8.43 -6.12 -1.68
CA HIS A 116 9.57 -6.17 -0.75
C HIS A 116 10.41 -4.89 -0.55
N VAL A 117 10.09 -3.78 -1.23
CA VAL A 117 10.67 -2.44 -1.02
C VAL A 117 9.81 -1.56 -0.10
N PHE A 118 10.36 -0.41 0.31
CA PHE A 118 9.52 0.77 0.53
C PHE A 118 9.39 1.57 -0.76
N ALA A 119 8.20 2.11 -1.03
CA ALA A 119 8.02 3.18 -2.01
C ALA A 119 6.87 4.11 -1.61
N ALA A 120 6.96 5.38 -1.98
CA ALA A 120 5.93 6.40 -1.81
C ALA A 120 5.63 7.11 -3.14
N PHE A 121 4.34 7.32 -3.40
CA PHE A 121 3.83 8.06 -4.54
C PHE A 121 2.71 9.01 -4.09
N LYS A 122 2.47 10.08 -4.86
CA LYS A 122 1.42 11.06 -4.58
C LYS A 122 0.68 11.49 -5.86
N ARG A 123 -0.59 11.09 -5.99
CA ARG A 123 -1.49 11.51 -7.07
C ARG A 123 -2.60 12.40 -6.52
N GLY A 124 -2.61 13.65 -6.95
CA GLY A 124 -3.52 14.67 -6.41
C GLY A 124 -3.30 14.86 -4.90
N GLN A 125 -4.35 14.62 -4.11
CA GLN A 125 -4.27 14.67 -2.65
C GLN A 125 -3.89 13.32 -2.00
N GLY A 126 -3.98 12.21 -2.72
CA GLY A 126 -3.80 10.86 -2.19
C GLY A 126 -2.35 10.40 -2.20
N TYR A 127 -1.92 9.79 -1.10
CA TYR A 127 -0.65 9.05 -1.02
C TYR A 127 -0.86 7.57 -1.37
N TYR A 128 0.18 6.92 -1.90
CA TYR A 128 0.18 5.49 -2.16
C TYR A 128 1.52 4.95 -1.66
N PHE A 129 1.47 4.05 -0.67
CA PHE A 129 2.64 3.50 -0.01
C PHE A 129 2.78 2.01 -0.30
N VAL A 130 3.98 1.61 -0.72
CA VAL A 130 4.43 0.23 -0.74
C VAL A 130 5.20 -0.03 0.55
N ASN A 131 4.73 -0.98 1.34
CA ASN A 131 5.26 -1.37 2.64
C ASN A 131 5.73 -2.84 2.63
N GLY A 132 6.23 -3.31 1.49
CA GLY A 132 6.71 -4.69 1.32
C GLY A 132 7.94 -5.02 2.17
N ALA A 133 8.78 -4.03 2.50
CA ALA A 133 10.03 -4.21 3.25
C ALA A 133 9.86 -4.49 4.76
N GLY A 134 8.84 -5.23 5.17
CA GLY A 134 8.57 -5.60 6.57
C GLY A 134 9.42 -6.75 7.14
N GLY A 135 10.46 -7.21 6.43
CA GLY A 135 11.31 -8.34 6.83
C GLY A 135 11.17 -9.62 5.99
N GLY A 136 10.58 -9.55 4.78
CA GLY A 136 10.33 -10.72 3.91
C GLY A 136 11.56 -11.47 3.37
N GLY A 137 12.78 -11.01 3.66
CA GLY A 137 14.04 -11.73 3.39
C GLY A 137 14.45 -11.85 1.91
N ARG A 138 13.72 -11.24 0.98
CA ARG A 138 14.08 -11.18 -0.44
C ARG A 138 14.70 -9.82 -0.78
N ASP A 139 15.84 -9.83 -1.46
CA ASP A 139 16.39 -8.64 -2.11
C ASP A 139 16.24 -8.77 -3.63
N THR A 140 15.02 -8.52 -4.11
CA THR A 140 14.69 -8.57 -5.54
C THR A 140 15.35 -7.45 -6.36
N MET A 141 15.94 -6.44 -5.70
CA MET A 141 16.35 -5.19 -6.35
C MET A 141 17.86 -5.00 -6.45
N ARG A 142 18.67 -5.73 -5.66
CA ARG A 142 20.14 -5.74 -5.80
C ARG A 142 20.68 -6.93 -6.62
N ASP A 143 19.96 -8.06 -6.70
CA ASP A 143 20.46 -9.28 -7.37
C ASP A 143 19.63 -9.64 -8.64
N PRO A 144 20.17 -9.42 -9.86
CA PRO A 144 19.50 -9.73 -11.13
C PRO A 144 19.30 -11.23 -11.39
N THR A 145 19.88 -12.11 -10.58
CA THR A 145 19.68 -13.57 -10.68
C THR A 145 18.45 -14.06 -9.93
N THR A 146 17.89 -13.26 -9.02
CA THR A 146 16.70 -13.61 -8.21
C THR A 146 15.49 -13.91 -9.09
N TYR A 147 15.31 -13.15 -10.17
CA TYR A 147 14.31 -13.35 -11.22
C TYR A 147 14.88 -12.91 -12.57
N ALA A 148 14.83 -13.80 -13.56
CA ALA A 148 15.37 -13.55 -14.90
C ALA A 148 14.61 -12.43 -15.64
N GLY A 149 15.10 -11.20 -15.52
CA GLY A 149 14.53 -10.01 -16.16
C GLY A 149 13.97 -8.95 -15.21
N GLN A 150 14.09 -9.11 -13.88
CA GLN A 150 13.64 -8.07 -12.95
C GLN A 150 14.52 -6.81 -12.94
N ARG A 151 13.88 -5.69 -12.58
CA ARG A 151 14.49 -4.38 -12.37
C ARG A 151 15.52 -4.45 -11.23
N VAL A 152 16.77 -4.08 -11.52
CA VAL A 152 17.80 -3.80 -10.51
C VAL A 152 17.84 -2.29 -10.24
N TRP A 153 17.94 -1.87 -8.98
CA TRP A 153 18.22 -0.47 -8.66
C TRP A 153 19.74 -0.24 -8.62
N PRO A 154 20.25 0.90 -9.14
CA PRO A 154 21.67 1.25 -9.06
C PRO A 154 22.09 1.80 -7.68
N ALA A 155 21.15 1.92 -6.73
CA ALA A 155 21.34 2.53 -5.42
C ALA A 155 20.37 1.93 -4.39
N ASP A 156 20.66 2.12 -3.10
CA ASP A 156 19.79 1.69 -1.99
C ASP A 156 18.53 2.55 -1.82
N GLU A 157 18.48 3.71 -2.49
CA GLU A 157 17.36 4.66 -2.47
C GLU A 157 17.13 5.28 -3.85
N LEU A 158 15.86 5.62 -4.13
CA LEU A 158 15.43 6.38 -5.29
C LEU A 158 14.61 7.59 -4.82
N HIS A 159 14.82 8.75 -5.42
CA HIS A 159 14.02 9.96 -5.17
C HIS A 159 13.41 10.47 -6.47
N GLY A 160 12.16 10.94 -6.38
CA GLY A 160 11.31 11.25 -7.52
C GLY A 160 11.09 12.74 -7.78
N PRO A 161 10.23 13.08 -8.76
CA PRO A 161 9.56 12.15 -9.66
C PRO A 161 10.54 11.46 -10.60
N LEU A 162 10.29 10.20 -10.93
CA LEU A 162 11.12 9.47 -11.90
C LEU A 162 10.83 9.96 -13.32
N THR A 163 11.77 9.72 -14.23
CA THR A 163 11.60 9.96 -15.67
C THR A 163 11.34 8.65 -16.41
N TYR A 164 10.49 8.69 -17.44
CA TYR A 164 10.06 7.53 -18.24
C TYR A 164 11.22 6.76 -18.90
N LEU A 165 11.76 5.76 -18.18
CA LEU A 165 12.72 4.75 -18.64
C LEU A 165 12.43 3.39 -17.99
N ASP A 166 11.21 3.20 -17.48
CA ASP A 166 10.82 2.06 -16.66
C ASP A 166 9.43 1.56 -17.06
N GLU A 167 9.35 0.34 -17.58
CA GLU A 167 8.10 -0.27 -18.06
C GLU A 167 7.27 -0.93 -16.94
N TYR A 168 7.85 -1.12 -15.75
CA TYR A 168 7.23 -1.81 -14.60
C TYR A 168 6.60 -0.87 -13.56
N CYS A 169 6.95 0.42 -13.60
CA CYS A 169 6.46 1.46 -12.70
C CYS A 169 5.40 2.33 -13.40
N TYR A 170 4.16 1.87 -13.44
CA TYR A 170 3.02 2.74 -13.73
C TYR A 170 2.94 3.84 -12.66
N GLY A 171 2.59 5.07 -13.05
CA GLY A 171 2.58 6.22 -12.14
C GLY A 171 3.97 6.67 -11.68
N TYR A 172 5.04 6.39 -12.44
CA TYR A 172 6.42 6.85 -12.18
C TYR A 172 6.52 8.38 -11.97
N GLU A 173 5.64 9.15 -12.62
CA GLU A 173 5.53 10.60 -12.49
C GLU A 173 4.99 11.06 -11.12
N TYR A 174 4.33 10.17 -10.38
CA TYR A 174 3.83 10.41 -9.03
C TYR A 174 4.83 10.00 -7.94
N HIS A 175 5.95 9.37 -8.31
CA HIS A 175 6.95 8.86 -7.37
C HIS A 175 7.53 9.98 -6.48
N GLN A 176 7.79 9.66 -5.22
CA GLN A 176 8.39 10.57 -4.23
C GLN A 176 9.72 10.01 -3.73
N ASP A 177 9.69 8.84 -3.09
CA ASP A 177 10.89 8.18 -2.56
C ASP A 177 10.72 6.65 -2.52
N SER A 178 11.82 5.92 -2.54
CA SER A 178 11.85 4.46 -2.30
C SER A 178 13.15 4.02 -1.61
N TRP A 179 13.10 2.95 -0.80
CA TRP A 179 14.27 2.43 -0.07
C TRP A 179 14.35 0.89 -0.08
N LEU A 180 15.58 0.37 -0.24
CA LEU A 180 15.98 -1.03 -0.05
C LEU A 180 16.41 -1.30 1.40
N LYS A 181 15.53 -0.92 2.33
CA LYS A 181 15.72 -1.01 3.79
C LYS A 181 14.51 -1.63 4.46
N PHE A 182 14.71 -2.37 5.55
CA PHE A 182 13.59 -2.80 6.37
C PHE A 182 12.91 -1.59 7.01
N THR A 183 11.59 -1.44 6.81
CA THR A 183 10.86 -0.21 7.15
C THR A 183 9.45 -0.48 7.68
N ARG A 184 8.90 0.51 8.39
CA ARG A 184 7.45 0.61 8.66
C ARG A 184 6.95 2.04 8.46
N THR A 185 5.71 2.20 7.98
CA THR A 185 5.00 3.49 8.05
C THR A 185 4.30 3.63 9.39
N GLU A 186 4.49 4.76 10.05
CA GLU A 186 3.75 5.18 11.24
C GLU A 186 2.81 6.34 10.86
N VAL A 187 1.50 6.07 10.88
CA VAL A 187 0.45 7.05 10.56
C VAL A 187 0.05 7.79 11.83
N ASN A 188 0.34 9.09 11.90
CA ASN A 188 0.07 9.93 13.06
C ASN A 188 -0.97 11.00 12.70
N PHE A 189 -1.97 11.20 13.57
CA PHE A 189 -3.00 12.22 13.40
C PHE A 189 -2.71 13.41 14.32
N GLU A 190 -2.41 14.56 13.73
CA GLU A 190 -2.26 15.84 14.43
C GLU A 190 -3.54 16.69 14.27
N ALA A 191 -3.55 17.89 14.84
CA ALA A 191 -4.74 18.74 14.90
C ALA A 191 -5.29 19.21 13.52
N SER A 192 -4.45 19.20 12.48
CA SER A 192 -4.82 19.67 11.12
C SER A 192 -4.08 18.95 9.98
N LYS A 193 -3.44 17.81 10.26
CA LYS A 193 -2.70 17.00 9.26
C LYS A 193 -2.53 15.56 9.70
N ILE A 194 -2.36 14.67 8.72
CA ILE A 194 -1.76 13.34 8.91
C ILE A 194 -0.25 13.48 8.67
N VAL A 195 0.55 12.82 9.50
CA VAL A 195 2.00 12.69 9.31
C VAL A 195 2.35 11.21 9.14
N TYR A 196 2.86 10.86 7.96
CA TYR A 196 3.34 9.54 7.62
C TYR A 196 4.85 9.48 7.86
N ASN A 197 5.28 8.89 8.97
CA ASN A 197 6.69 8.74 9.31
C ASN A 197 7.19 7.39 8.81
N ILE A 198 8.17 7.37 7.91
CA ILE A 198 8.79 6.14 7.39
C ILE A 198 10.00 5.83 8.26
N ARG A 199 9.92 4.75 9.05
CA ARG A 199 10.94 4.40 10.03
C ARG A 199 11.75 3.19 9.57
N ASP A 200 13.07 3.38 9.53
CA ASP A 200 14.10 2.35 9.38
C ASP A 200 14.04 1.40 10.59
N LEU A 201 13.87 0.10 10.34
CA LEU A 201 13.65 -0.90 11.41
C LEU A 201 14.94 -1.35 12.10
N ASP A 202 16.10 -1.21 11.43
CA ASP A 202 17.40 -1.63 11.94
C ASP A 202 18.01 -0.57 12.87
N THR A 203 17.85 0.71 12.52
CA THR A 203 18.37 1.86 13.29
C THR A 203 17.31 2.57 14.13
N GLY A 204 16.02 2.37 13.83
CA GLY A 204 14.91 3.08 14.48
C GLY A 204 14.73 4.54 14.03
N ASN A 205 15.56 5.05 13.13
CA ASN A 205 15.50 6.43 12.64
C ASN A 205 14.32 6.64 11.67
N ILE A 206 13.82 7.88 11.60
CA ILE A 206 12.90 8.29 10.54
C ILE A 206 13.76 8.58 9.29
N LEU A 207 13.43 7.94 8.17
CA LEU A 207 14.05 8.19 6.86
C LEU A 207 13.42 9.45 6.21
N VAL A 208 12.09 9.51 6.22
CA VAL A 208 11.30 10.63 5.68
C VAL A 208 9.98 10.77 6.43
N SER A 209 9.42 11.97 6.39
CA SER A 209 8.08 12.31 6.93
C SER A 209 7.26 12.98 5.84
N TYR A 210 6.04 12.50 5.60
CA TYR A 210 5.10 13.17 4.68
C TYR A 210 3.95 13.82 5.44
N ASP A 211 3.80 15.13 5.25
CA ASP A 211 2.68 15.91 5.78
C ASP A 211 1.50 15.96 4.79
N GLN A 212 0.30 15.66 5.28
CA GLN A 212 -0.95 15.75 4.52
C GLN A 212 -2.01 16.54 5.32
N PRO A 213 -2.21 17.84 5.02
CA PRO A 213 -3.28 18.63 5.61
C PRO A 213 -4.68 18.07 5.34
N PHE A 214 -5.65 18.39 6.20
CA PHE A 214 -7.05 18.02 6.03
C PHE A 214 -8.05 19.05 6.56
#